data_AF-A0AA38JPW5-F1
#
_entry.id   AF-A0AA38JPW5-F1
#
_cell.length_a   1.000
_cell.length_b   1.000
_cell.length_c   1.000
_cell.angle_alpha   90.00
_cell.angle_beta   90.00
_cell.angle_gamma   90.00
#
_symmetry.space_group_name_H-M   'P 1'
#
loop_
_entity.id
_entity.type
_entity.pdbx_description
1 polymer ?
#
loop_
_entity_poly.entity_id
_entity_poly.type
_entity_poly.pdbx_seq_one_letter_code
_entity_poly.pdbx_strand_id
1 'polypeptide(L)' 'LLQHTDYDNFIVNMFALHNATVLREALPRDLWKPIQLNEDREAKHHEIVQVLAVSQAEKRAKT' A
#
# COMPACT_ATOMS: atom_id res chain seq x y z
N LEU A 1 -33.39 5.33 0.69
CA LEU A 1 -32.32 6.16 1.28
C LEU A 1 -31.01 5.43 1.07
N LEU A 2 -30.02 6.05 0.42
CA LEU A 2 -28.68 5.46 0.32
C LEU A 2 -27.95 5.83 1.61
N GLN A 3 -27.75 4.86 2.51
CA GLN A 3 -27.06 5.10 3.78
C GLN A 3 -25.59 4.72 3.60
N HIS A 4 -24.69 5.67 3.79
CA HIS A 4 -23.26 5.38 3.84
C HIS A 4 -22.98 4.69 5.18
N THR A 5 -23.08 3.37 5.19
CA THR A 5 -22.45 2.54 6.23
C THR A 5 -20.94 2.61 6.02
N ASP A 6 -20.19 2.81 7.10
CA ASP A 6 -18.72 2.76 7.08
C ASP A 6 -18.31 1.40 6.53
N TYR A 7 -17.91 1.37 5.26
CA TYR A 7 -17.35 0.17 4.66
C TYR A 7 -15.91 0.04 5.16
N ASP A 8 -15.68 -1.04 5.89
CA ASP A 8 -14.39 -1.57 6.34
C ASP A 8 -13.19 -1.11 5.49
N ASN A 9 -12.46 -0.12 6.00
CA ASN A 9 -11.02 0.13 5.86
C ASN A 9 -10.30 -0.39 4.59
N PHE A 10 -10.71 0.04 3.40
CA PHE A 10 -9.91 -0.22 2.20
C PHE A 10 -8.69 0.70 2.16
N ILE A 11 -7.49 0.14 2.31
CA ILE A 11 -6.24 0.87 2.09
C ILE A 11 -5.96 0.91 0.58
N VAL A 12 -6.16 2.07 -0.03
CA VAL A 12 -5.79 2.31 -1.43
C VAL A 12 -4.32 2.75 -1.48
N ASN A 13 -3.50 2.00 -2.21
CA ASN A 13 -2.12 2.42 -2.47
C ASN A 13 -2.09 3.57 -3.49
N MET A 14 -2.15 4.81 -2.98
CA MET A 14 -2.09 6.04 -3.79
C MET A 14 -0.80 6.19 -4.61
N PHE A 15 0.26 5.42 -4.32
CA PHE A 15 1.50 5.42 -5.11
C PHE A 15 1.46 4.45 -6.30
N ALA A 16 0.58 3.45 -6.28
CA ALA A 16 0.43 2.48 -7.36
C ALA A 16 -0.55 2.95 -8.46
N LEU A 17 -1.27 4.06 -8.23
CA LEU A 17 -2.25 4.59 -9.17
C LEU A 17 -1.60 5.55 -10.17
N HIS A 18 -1.79 5.28 -11.46
CA HIS A 18 -1.26 6.10 -12.55
C HIS A 18 -1.72 7.57 -12.49
N ASN A 19 -2.97 7.80 -12.07
CA ASN A 19 -3.59 9.13 -12.00
C ASN A 19 -3.93 9.55 -10.56
N ALA A 20 -3.03 9.28 -9.62
CA ALA A 20 -3.25 9.62 -8.21
C ALA A 20 -3.55 11.12 -7.99
N THR A 21 -3.07 12.00 -8.86
CA THR A 21 -3.33 13.45 -8.78
C THR A 21 -4.82 13.79 -8.90
N VAL A 22 -5.53 13.17 -9.86
CA VAL A 22 -6.98 13.44 -10.07
C VAL A 22 -7.78 13.04 -8.82
N LEU A 23 -7.42 11.92 -8.18
CA LEU A 23 -8.06 11.51 -6.93
C LEU A 23 -7.78 12.46 -5.77
N ARG A 24 -6.58 13.06 -5.71
CA ARG A 24 -6.24 14.05 -4.66
C ARG A 24 -6.99 15.37 -4.84
N GLU A 25 -7.28 15.75 -6.08
CA GLU A 25 -8.10 16.94 -6.40
C GLU A 25 -9.58 16.70 -6.10
N ALA A 26 -10.08 15.49 -6.37
CA ALA A 26 -11.48 15.15 -6.19
C ALA A 26 -11.86 14.82 -4.73
N LEU A 27 -10.90 14.37 -3.91
CA LEU A 27 -11.17 13.88 -2.56
C LEU A 27 -10.60 14.81 -1.46
N PRO A 28 -11.32 14.95 -0.33
CA PRO A 28 -10.78 15.60 0.86
C PRO A 28 -9.45 15.00 1.30
N ARG A 29 -8.55 15.86 1.77
CA ARG A 29 -7.20 15.47 2.19
C ARG A 29 -7.19 14.35 3.23
N ASP A 30 -8.18 14.29 4.12
CA ASP A 30 -8.24 13.28 5.18
C ASP A 30 -8.43 11.85 4.67
N LEU A 31 -8.92 11.67 3.45
CA LEU A 31 -9.14 10.35 2.84
C LEU A 31 -7.89 9.78 2.15
N TRP A 32 -6.96 10.63 1.72
CA TRP A 32 -5.77 10.20 0.97
C TRP A 32 -4.45 10.56 1.63
N LYS A 33 -4.46 11.30 2.73
CA LYS A 33 -3.23 11.62 3.47
C LYS A 33 -2.49 10.33 3.82
N PRO A 34 -1.16 10.28 3.64
CA PRO A 34 -0.39 9.10 4.00
C PRO A 34 -0.64 8.73 5.46
N ILE A 35 -0.97 7.47 5.71
CA ILE A 35 -1.05 6.89 7.05
C ILE A 35 0.15 5.98 7.28
N GLN A 36 0.60 5.92 8.53
CA GLN A 36 1.64 4.97 8.90
C GLN A 36 1.04 3.57 8.93
N LEU A 37 1.34 2.77 7.91
CA LEU A 37 0.83 1.40 7.79
C LEU A 37 1.49 0.44 8.79
N ASN A 38 2.78 0.63 9.06
CA ASN A 38 3.55 -0.18 10.01
C ASN A 38 4.16 0.73 11.06
N GLU A 39 3.94 0.41 12.34
CA GLU A 39 4.52 1.13 13.48
C GLU A 39 6.06 1.10 13.42
N ASP A 40 6.62 -0.09 13.22
CA ASP A 40 8.04 -0.29 12.96
C ASP A 40 8.29 -0.55 11.46
N ARG A 41 8.74 0.49 10.77
CA ARG A 41 9.05 0.42 9.34
C ARG A 41 10.31 -0.39 9.05
N GLU A 42 11.28 -0.38 9.95
CA GLU A 42 12.57 -1.04 9.77
C GLU A 42 12.40 -2.55 9.92
N ALA A 43 11.71 -2.99 10.97
CA ALA A 43 11.36 -4.39 11.15
C ALA A 43 10.57 -4.93 9.94
N LYS A 44 9.56 -4.18 9.46
CA LYS A 44 8.79 -4.61 8.29
C LYS A 44 9.64 -4.69 7.03
N HIS A 45 10.57 -3.75 6.84
CA HIS A 45 11.50 -3.78 5.72
C HIS A 45 12.39 -5.04 5.76
N HIS A 46 12.95 -5.37 6.93
CA HIS A 46 13.75 -6.58 7.09
C HIS A 46 12.96 -7.87 6.81
N GLU A 47 11.72 -7.95 7.29
CA GLU A 47 10.81 -9.07 6.99
C GLU A 47 10.62 -9.24 5.47
N ILE A 48 10.32 -8.15 4.76
CA ILE A 48 10.11 -8.18 3.30
C ILE A 48 11.39 -8.60 2.57
N VAL A 49 12.55 -8.07 2.97
CA VAL A 49 13.84 -8.41 2.36
C VAL A 49 14.14 -9.91 2.49
N GLN A 50 13.89 -10.51 3.65
CA GLN A 50 14.10 -11.94 3.88
C GLN A 50 13.25 -12.79 2.92
N VAL A 51 11.96 -12.45 2.76
CA VAL A 51 11.05 -13.15 1.84
C VAL A 51 11.51 -12.99 0.38
N LEU A 52 11.87 -11.77 -0.02
CA LEU A 52 12.29 -11.48 -1.39
C LEU A 52 13.62 -12.13 -1.74
N ALA A 53 14.55 -12.26 -0.79
CA ALA A 53 15.85 -12.91 -1.01
C ALA A 53 15.69 -14.39 -1.42
N VAL A 54 14.80 -15.13 -0.74
CA VAL A 54 14.48 -16.53 -1.08
C VAL A 54 13.86 -16.61 -2.48
N SER A 55 12.83 -15.79 -2.75
CA SER A 55 12.17 -15.75 -4.06
C SER A 55 13.14 -15.39 -5.19
N GLN A 56 14.08 -14.48 -4.94
CA GLN A 56 15.08 -14.09 -5.93
C GLN A 56 16.05 -15.23 -6.24
N ALA A 57 16.51 -15.98 -5.22
CA ALA A 57 17.40 -17.13 -5.41
C ALA A 57 16.73 -18.20 -6.29
N GLU A 58 15.46 -18.51 -6.02
CA GLU A 58 14.67 -19.44 -6.84
C GLU A 58 14.52 -18.98 -8.30
N LYS A 59 14.25 -17.68 -8.51
CA LYS A 59 14.14 -17.10 -9.87
C LYS A 59 15.45 -17.21 -10.62
N ARG A 60 16.59 -16.93 -9.96
CA ARG A 60 17.92 -17.01 -10.56
C ARG A 60 18.34 -18.44 -10.89
N ALA A 61 17.95 -19.42 -10.08
CA ALA A 61 18.25 -20.84 -10.36
C ALA A 61 17.50 -21.38 -11.60
N LYS A 62 16.45 -20.70 -12.06
CA LYS A 62 15.65 -21.09 -13.24
C LYS A 62 16.11 -20.42 -14.55
N THR A 63 17.07 -19.50 -14.48
CA THR A 63 17.61 -18.77 -15.65
C THR A 63 18.97 -19.35 -16.00
#